data_AF-A0A7X3RJ76-F1
#
_entry.id   AF-A0A7X3RJ76-F1
#
_cell.length_a   1.000
_cell.length_b   1.000
_cell.length_c   1.000
_cell.angle_alpha   90.00
_cell.angle_beta   90.00
_cell.angle_gamma   90.00
#
_symmetry.space_group_name_H-M   'P 1'
#
loop_
_entity.id
_entity.type
_entity.pdbx_description
1 polymer ?
#
loop_
_entity_poly.entity_id
_entity_poly.type
_entity_poly.pdbx_seq_one_letter_code
_entity_poly.pdbx_strand_id
1 'polypeptide(L)'
;MNNINKPSILIIDDNPDLVNIELGDRATTYVIHPQDVEGSDLNNADLVLVDYALEYWSERDNLSTISLQPANGMALAVVLREQVDQNKKNKLTAFALHTAYLRDIKGRFSPATAQHVLARLNNLEWIFPKTNPDSYKQILLLADAVRELSGQWSEDLDSMVQQLLDMDKDDESFERCWQDVKDCRVPVEELTVDGHGILFIRWLLHQVLPYPSFLWAEHWVAARFGITVKALGKVVAGNSPLAKDLNSMRYSGILEDFLGDRWWRGAIEDYAWNLVEGHTADTQLLRDALAERAGMDLDPIGVNPAVVCVDENWQPTDQFLSPMAAITLHPDHWPPFADSAWMSIETVRNDAALWPLVDPLDQHRVESDEE
;
A
#
# COMPACT_ATOMS: atom_id res chain seq x y z
N MET A 1 15.10 -14.63 -25.66
CA MET A 1 13.90 -14.57 -24.81
C MET A 1 14.23 -15.37 -23.56
N ASN A 2 14.62 -14.69 -22.48
CA ASN A 2 14.85 -15.35 -21.20
C ASN A 2 13.51 -15.98 -20.79
N ASN A 3 13.51 -17.26 -20.39
CA ASN A 3 12.37 -17.84 -19.69
C ASN A 3 12.20 -17.03 -18.40
N ILE A 4 11.29 -16.04 -18.40
CA ILE A 4 10.91 -15.34 -17.19
C ILE A 4 10.24 -16.39 -16.32
N ASN A 5 10.96 -16.83 -15.30
CA ASN A 5 10.49 -17.87 -14.39
C ASN A 5 9.34 -17.27 -13.58
N LYS A 6 8.11 -17.77 -13.79
CA LYS A 6 6.88 -17.25 -13.18
C LYS A 6 6.97 -17.29 -11.65
N PRO A 7 6.33 -16.35 -10.92
CA PRO A 7 6.32 -16.42 -9.47
C PRO A 7 5.57 -17.68 -9.04
N SER A 8 6.02 -18.28 -7.95
CA SER A 8 5.47 -19.49 -7.35
C SER A 8 4.64 -19.11 -6.14
N ILE A 9 3.36 -19.48 -6.16
CA ILE A 9 2.39 -19.13 -5.12
C ILE A 9 1.85 -20.43 -4.52
N LEU A 10 2.07 -20.61 -3.23
CA LEU A 10 1.52 -21.70 -2.45
C LEU A 10 0.25 -21.22 -1.75
N ILE A 11 -0.85 -21.94 -1.91
CA ILE A 11 -2.13 -21.67 -1.27
C ILE A 11 -2.42 -22.80 -0.30
N ILE A 12 -2.67 -22.46 0.95
CA ILE A 12 -2.94 -23.38 2.04
C ILE A 12 -4.37 -23.16 2.51
N ASP A 13 -5.21 -24.15 2.26
CA ASP A 13 -6.65 -24.13 2.54
C ASP A 13 -7.05 -25.55 2.97
N ASP A 14 -7.91 -25.65 3.98
CA ASP A 14 -8.40 -26.93 4.50
C ASP A 14 -9.42 -27.61 3.58
N ASN A 15 -9.82 -26.93 2.50
CA ASN A 15 -10.63 -27.50 1.44
C ASN A 15 -10.04 -27.16 0.05
N PRO A 16 -8.92 -27.79 -0.32
CA PRO A 16 -8.16 -27.42 -1.52
C PRO A 16 -8.98 -27.51 -2.82
N ASP A 17 -9.97 -28.41 -2.88
CA ASP A 17 -10.84 -28.61 -4.04
C ASP A 17 -11.81 -27.43 -4.29
N LEU A 18 -12.07 -26.60 -3.27
CA LEU A 18 -12.95 -25.43 -3.37
C LEU A 18 -12.20 -24.13 -3.65
N VAL A 19 -10.87 -24.16 -3.65
CA VAL A 19 -10.06 -22.97 -3.91
C VAL A 19 -10.09 -22.65 -5.39
N ASN A 20 -10.73 -21.54 -5.74
CA ASN A 20 -10.70 -21.00 -7.08
C ASN A 20 -9.88 -19.69 -7.12
N ILE A 21 -8.58 -19.81 -7.41
CA ILE A 21 -7.69 -18.69 -7.68
C ILE A 21 -7.10 -18.90 -9.08
N GLU A 22 -7.68 -18.25 -10.08
CA GLU A 22 -7.20 -18.32 -11.47
C GLU A 22 -6.20 -17.20 -11.74
N LEU A 23 -4.91 -17.48 -11.56
CA LEU A 23 -3.83 -16.57 -11.96
C LEU A 23 -3.36 -16.78 -13.41
N GLY A 24 -4.04 -17.67 -14.14
CA GLY A 24 -3.72 -18.02 -15.51
C GLY A 24 -2.29 -18.52 -15.68
N ASP A 25 -1.65 -18.12 -16.77
CA ASP A 25 -0.26 -18.45 -17.05
C ASP A 25 0.72 -17.44 -16.44
N ARG A 26 0.27 -16.54 -15.56
CA ARG A 26 1.14 -15.51 -14.97
C ARG A 26 1.90 -15.99 -13.75
N ALA A 27 1.45 -17.05 -13.08
CA ALA A 27 2.08 -17.65 -11.92
C ALA A 27 2.03 -19.18 -11.96
N THR A 28 2.88 -19.81 -11.15
CA THR A 28 2.74 -21.24 -10.81
C THR A 28 2.02 -21.31 -9.47
N THR A 29 0.84 -21.94 -9.44
CA THR A 29 0.01 -22.02 -8.23
C THR A 29 -0.10 -23.46 -7.75
N TYR A 30 0.09 -23.67 -6.45
CA TYR A 30 -0.13 -24.96 -5.79
C TYR A 30 -1.15 -24.76 -4.68
N VAL A 31 -2.18 -25.61 -4.61
CA VAL A 31 -3.13 -25.61 -3.51
C VAL A 31 -2.89 -26.89 -2.71
N ILE A 32 -2.61 -26.76 -1.42
CA ILE A 32 -2.22 -27.87 -0.55
C ILE A 32 -3.01 -27.76 0.76
N HIS A 33 -3.47 -28.91 1.26
CA HIS A 33 -4.09 -28.97 2.58
C HIS A 33 -3.04 -28.72 3.68
N PRO A 34 -3.34 -27.99 4.77
CA PRO A 34 -2.36 -27.63 5.81
C PRO A 34 -1.50 -28.79 6.36
N GLN A 35 -2.05 -30.01 6.39
CA GLN A 35 -1.36 -31.21 6.86
C GLN A 35 -0.28 -31.72 5.91
N ASP A 36 -0.43 -31.47 4.62
CA ASP A 36 0.41 -32.01 3.56
C ASP A 36 1.52 -31.02 3.15
N VAL A 37 1.60 -29.87 3.82
CA VAL A 37 2.63 -28.85 3.56
C VAL A 37 3.99 -29.37 3.98
N GLU A 38 4.90 -29.46 3.01
CA GLU A 38 6.28 -29.83 3.24
C GLU A 38 7.20 -28.60 3.23
N GLY A 39 8.40 -28.76 3.80
CA GLY A 39 9.44 -27.73 3.69
C GLY A 39 9.84 -27.46 2.24
N SER A 40 9.68 -28.43 1.33
CA SER A 40 9.98 -28.25 -0.09
C SER A 40 9.01 -27.24 -0.75
N ASP A 41 7.72 -27.27 -0.37
CA ASP A 41 6.69 -26.36 -0.86
C ASP A 41 7.00 -24.91 -0.44
N LEU A 42 7.25 -24.72 0.86
CA LEU A 42 7.59 -23.41 1.43
C LEU A 42 8.84 -22.83 0.78
N ASN A 43 9.87 -23.66 0.57
CA ASN A 43 11.12 -23.25 -0.03
C ASN A 43 11.01 -22.86 -1.52
N ASN A 44 9.98 -23.35 -2.21
CA ASN A 44 9.77 -23.06 -3.62
C ASN A 44 8.84 -21.85 -3.82
N ALA A 45 8.08 -21.45 -2.80
CA ALA A 45 7.12 -20.35 -2.86
C ALA A 45 7.80 -18.97 -2.76
N ASP A 46 7.39 -18.04 -3.62
CA ASP A 46 7.64 -16.59 -3.46
C ASP A 46 6.57 -15.98 -2.53
N LEU A 47 5.34 -16.51 -2.57
CA LEU A 47 4.24 -16.09 -1.72
C LEU A 47 3.44 -17.30 -1.21
N VAL A 48 3.18 -17.33 0.08
CA VAL A 48 2.29 -18.29 0.75
C VAL A 48 1.01 -17.57 1.14
N LEU A 49 -0.12 -18.05 0.61
CA LEU A 49 -1.46 -17.61 0.95
C LEU A 49 -2.08 -18.62 1.90
N VAL A 50 -2.49 -18.19 3.08
CA VAL A 50 -3.16 -19.07 4.05
C VAL A 50 -4.62 -18.63 4.22
N ASP A 51 -5.56 -19.56 4.07
CA ASP A 51 -6.95 -19.28 4.43
C ASP A 51 -7.08 -19.13 5.95
N TYR A 52 -7.88 -18.16 6.38
CA TYR A 52 -8.06 -17.89 7.81
C TYR A 52 -8.85 -19.00 8.53
N ALA A 53 -9.93 -19.48 7.91
CA ALA A 53 -10.90 -20.39 8.51
C ALA A 53 -10.55 -21.83 8.16
N LEU A 54 -9.67 -22.42 8.98
CA LEU A 54 -9.26 -23.81 8.87
C LEU A 54 -10.16 -24.70 9.76
N GLU A 55 -11.43 -24.85 9.39
CA GLU A 55 -12.48 -25.57 10.13
C GLU A 55 -12.51 -27.09 9.84
N TYR A 56 -12.02 -27.52 8.69
CA TYR A 56 -12.05 -28.90 8.18
C TYR A 56 -10.69 -29.60 8.32
N TRP A 57 -10.06 -29.50 9.50
CA TRP A 57 -8.75 -30.10 9.77
C TRP A 57 -8.77 -31.08 10.96
N SER A 58 -9.34 -32.27 10.72
CA SER A 58 -9.61 -33.25 11.77
C SER A 58 -8.35 -33.73 12.50
N GLU A 59 -7.24 -33.84 11.79
CA GLU A 59 -5.97 -34.35 12.29
C GLU A 59 -5.36 -33.40 13.30
N ARG A 60 -5.47 -32.08 13.07
CA ARG A 60 -5.16 -31.04 14.05
C ARG A 60 -6.07 -31.18 15.26
N ASP A 61 -7.37 -31.26 15.04
CA ASP A 61 -8.38 -31.21 16.12
C ASP A 61 -8.33 -32.44 17.03
N ASN A 62 -7.86 -33.57 16.52
CA ASN A 62 -7.67 -34.81 17.27
C ASN A 62 -6.38 -34.84 18.10
N LEU A 63 -5.49 -33.85 17.98
CA LEU A 63 -4.30 -33.77 18.83
C LEU A 63 -4.69 -33.46 20.29
N SER A 64 -4.01 -34.08 21.24
CA SER A 64 -4.18 -33.75 22.66
C SER A 64 -3.40 -32.50 23.08
N THR A 65 -2.44 -32.07 22.28
CA THR A 65 -1.46 -31.03 22.63
C THR A 65 -1.83 -29.73 21.94
N ILE A 66 -2.37 -28.78 22.71
CA ILE A 66 -2.86 -27.49 22.20
C ILE A 66 -1.81 -26.67 21.44
N SER A 67 -0.52 -26.79 21.80
CA SER A 67 0.56 -26.07 21.13
C SER A 67 0.83 -26.55 19.70
N LEU A 68 0.30 -27.71 19.32
CA LEU A 68 0.37 -28.26 17.95
C LEU A 68 -0.92 -27.99 17.16
N GLN A 69 -1.83 -27.19 17.70
CA GLN A 69 -3.14 -26.91 17.12
C GLN A 69 -3.25 -25.42 16.75
N PRO A 70 -2.73 -25.00 15.57
CA PRO A 70 -2.94 -23.64 15.10
C PRO A 70 -4.45 -23.38 14.96
N ALA A 71 -4.95 -22.48 15.79
CA ALA A 71 -6.40 -22.23 15.91
C ALA A 71 -7.03 -21.65 14.63
N ASN A 72 -6.23 -21.02 13.77
CA ASN A 72 -6.65 -20.43 12.50
C ASN A 72 -5.44 -20.25 11.56
N GLY A 73 -5.69 -19.80 10.33
CA GLY A 73 -4.64 -19.57 9.33
C GLY A 73 -3.59 -18.56 9.73
N MET A 74 -3.93 -17.59 10.57
CA MET A 74 -2.97 -16.61 11.07
C MET A 74 -1.95 -17.26 12.01
N ALA A 75 -2.40 -18.14 12.92
CA ALA A 75 -1.50 -18.91 13.76
C ALA A 75 -0.64 -19.89 12.93
N LEU A 76 -1.23 -20.52 11.91
CA LEU A 76 -0.51 -21.39 10.99
C LEU A 76 0.59 -20.64 10.22
N ALA A 77 0.30 -19.45 9.70
CA ALA A 77 1.25 -18.63 8.97
C ALA A 77 2.51 -18.31 9.79
N VAL A 78 2.36 -18.06 11.10
CA VAL A 78 3.50 -17.85 12.00
C VAL A 78 4.36 -19.10 12.08
N VAL A 79 3.76 -20.27 12.29
CA VAL A 79 4.51 -21.55 12.38
C VAL A 79 5.26 -21.83 11.09
N LEU A 80 4.62 -21.64 9.94
CA LEU A 80 5.23 -21.90 8.63
C LEU A 80 6.34 -20.89 8.30
N ARG A 81 6.17 -19.62 8.67
CA ARG A 81 7.20 -18.59 8.50
C ARG A 81 8.47 -18.96 9.27
N GLU A 82 8.35 -19.37 10.53
CA GLU A 82 9.50 -19.81 11.33
C GLU A 82 10.24 -21.00 10.69
N GLN A 83 9.53 -21.88 9.97
CA GLN A 83 10.18 -22.96 9.20
C GLN A 83 10.97 -22.44 8.00
N VAL A 84 10.48 -21.39 7.33
CA VAL A 84 11.21 -20.72 6.24
C VAL A 84 12.45 -20.01 6.77
N ASP A 85 12.31 -19.24 7.85
CA ASP A 85 13.39 -18.41 8.39
C ASP A 85 14.54 -19.26 8.97
N GLN A 86 14.25 -20.48 9.42
CA GLN A 86 15.28 -21.46 9.83
C GLN A 86 16.10 -22.01 8.64
N ASN A 87 15.54 -22.01 7.43
CA ASN A 87 16.25 -22.42 6.24
C ASN A 87 17.08 -21.23 5.73
N LYS A 88 18.40 -21.27 5.97
CA LYS A 88 19.39 -20.27 5.51
C LYS A 88 19.55 -20.23 3.98
N LYS A 89 18.48 -20.03 3.23
CA LYS A 89 18.47 -19.91 1.77
C LYS A 89 18.42 -18.45 1.36
N ASN A 90 18.99 -18.18 0.19
CA ASN A 90 18.97 -16.87 -0.44
C ASN A 90 17.62 -16.54 -1.12
N LYS A 91 16.53 -17.28 -0.84
CA LYS A 91 15.22 -17.04 -1.43
C LYS A 91 14.27 -16.57 -0.33
N LEU A 92 13.58 -15.46 -0.59
CA LEU A 92 12.58 -14.90 0.32
C LEU A 92 11.20 -15.47 0.01
N THR A 93 10.37 -15.57 1.05
CA THR A 93 8.98 -15.99 0.94
C THR A 93 8.11 -15.03 1.75
N ALA A 94 7.11 -14.44 1.09
CA ALA A 94 6.07 -13.68 1.76
C ALA A 94 4.96 -14.60 2.28
N PHE A 95 4.27 -14.18 3.33
CA PHE A 95 3.06 -14.77 3.86
C PHE A 95 1.95 -13.72 3.91
N ALA A 96 0.80 -14.09 3.35
CA ALA A 96 -0.41 -13.30 3.39
C ALA A 96 -1.61 -14.18 3.71
N LEU A 97 -2.69 -13.57 4.18
CA LEU A 97 -3.98 -14.25 4.33
C LEU A 97 -4.80 -14.08 3.06
N HIS A 98 -5.55 -15.10 2.66
CA HIS A 98 -6.56 -15.02 1.62
C HIS A 98 -7.90 -15.47 2.20
N THR A 99 -8.80 -14.54 2.54
CA THR A 99 -9.87 -14.84 3.51
C THR A 99 -11.19 -14.12 3.21
N ALA A 100 -12.32 -14.76 3.54
CA ALA A 100 -13.64 -14.13 3.59
C ALA A 100 -13.97 -13.53 4.99
N TYR A 101 -13.13 -13.82 5.99
CA TYR A 101 -13.37 -13.56 7.42
C TYR A 101 -12.63 -12.33 7.94
N LEU A 102 -12.50 -11.28 7.12
CA LEU A 102 -11.81 -10.04 7.51
C LEU A 102 -12.43 -9.41 8.77
N ARG A 103 -13.76 -9.56 8.96
CA ARG A 103 -14.46 -9.07 10.14
C ARG A 103 -14.00 -9.73 11.43
N ASP A 104 -13.72 -11.04 11.40
CA ASP A 104 -13.29 -11.78 12.59
C ASP A 104 -11.85 -11.42 12.98
N ILE A 105 -11.01 -11.13 11.98
CA ILE A 105 -9.68 -10.56 12.19
C ILE A 105 -9.79 -9.15 12.81
N LYS A 106 -10.68 -8.31 12.27
CA LYS A 106 -10.95 -6.95 12.77
C LYS A 106 -11.53 -6.94 14.19
N GLY A 107 -12.29 -7.94 14.61
CA GLY A 107 -13.00 -7.96 15.90
C GLY A 107 -12.11 -7.84 17.15
N ARG A 108 -10.78 -7.91 16.98
CA ARG A 108 -9.77 -7.68 18.03
C ARG A 108 -9.25 -6.24 18.08
N PHE A 109 -9.63 -5.41 17.12
CA PHE A 109 -9.12 -4.06 16.90
C PHE A 109 -10.29 -3.07 16.79
N SER A 110 -9.95 -1.77 16.71
CA SER A 110 -10.96 -0.75 16.42
C SER A 110 -11.63 -1.03 15.06
N PRO A 111 -12.94 -0.78 14.90
CA PRO A 111 -13.62 -0.91 13.61
C PRO A 111 -12.91 -0.15 12.47
N ALA A 112 -12.28 0.98 12.81
CA ALA A 112 -11.51 1.86 11.94
C ALA A 112 -10.08 1.37 11.61
N THR A 113 -9.74 0.12 11.97
CA THR A 113 -8.42 -0.44 11.63
C THR A 113 -8.38 -0.87 10.16
N ALA A 114 -7.50 -0.22 9.39
CA ALA A 114 -7.28 -0.50 7.98
C ALA A 114 -6.58 -1.85 7.75
N GLN A 115 -6.74 -2.39 6.54
CA GLN A 115 -6.26 -3.73 6.17
C GLN A 115 -4.74 -3.89 6.29
N HIS A 116 -3.96 -2.91 5.83
CA HIS A 116 -2.50 -2.93 5.92
C HIS A 116 -2.02 -2.88 7.37
N VAL A 117 -2.76 -2.20 8.25
CA VAL A 117 -2.48 -2.18 9.70
C VAL A 117 -2.71 -3.57 10.30
N LEU A 118 -3.81 -4.24 9.96
CA LEU A 118 -4.06 -5.62 10.40
C LEU A 118 -2.96 -6.57 9.91
N ALA A 119 -2.50 -6.43 8.67
CA ALA A 119 -1.40 -7.24 8.14
C ALA A 119 -0.11 -7.02 8.96
N ARG A 120 0.26 -5.75 9.17
CA ARG A 120 1.42 -5.34 9.97
C ARG A 120 1.38 -5.91 11.39
N LEU A 121 0.27 -5.74 12.09
CA LEU A 121 0.10 -6.18 13.48
C LEU A 121 0.17 -7.70 13.64
N ASN A 122 -0.03 -8.45 12.56
CA ASN A 122 0.01 -9.92 12.57
C ASN A 122 1.22 -10.49 11.81
N ASN A 123 2.25 -9.68 11.55
CA ASN A 123 3.49 -10.10 10.88
C ASN A 123 3.24 -10.72 9.49
N LEU A 124 2.27 -10.19 8.75
CA LEU A 124 1.91 -10.58 7.39
C LEU A 124 2.32 -9.48 6.41
N GLU A 125 2.68 -9.85 5.19
CA GLU A 125 2.92 -8.86 4.13
C GLU A 125 1.59 -8.22 3.72
N TRP A 126 0.50 -9.00 3.64
CA TRP A 126 -0.82 -8.47 3.32
C TRP A 126 -1.97 -9.38 3.78
N ILE A 127 -3.20 -8.88 3.67
CA ILE A 127 -4.44 -9.67 3.81
C ILE A 127 -5.26 -9.41 2.56
N PHE A 128 -5.61 -10.45 1.81
CA PHE A 128 -6.42 -10.41 0.60
C PHE A 128 -7.85 -10.85 0.92
N PRO A 129 -8.82 -9.92 0.98
CA PRO A 129 -10.21 -10.29 1.16
C PRO A 129 -10.72 -11.00 -0.11
N LYS A 130 -11.35 -12.18 0.04
CA LYS A 130 -11.99 -12.92 -1.07
C LYS A 130 -13.07 -12.09 -1.80
N THR A 131 -13.55 -11.01 -1.16
CA THR A 131 -14.53 -10.06 -1.73
C THR A 131 -13.90 -8.94 -2.57
N ASN A 132 -12.58 -8.74 -2.49
CA ASN A 132 -11.90 -7.67 -3.22
C ASN A 132 -11.59 -8.14 -4.65
N PRO A 133 -12.16 -7.51 -5.70
CA PRO A 133 -11.96 -7.91 -7.10
C PRO A 133 -10.51 -7.79 -7.56
N ASP A 134 -9.73 -6.88 -6.96
CA ASP A 134 -8.34 -6.65 -7.34
C ASP A 134 -7.35 -7.62 -6.69
N SER A 135 -7.83 -8.52 -5.81
CA SER A 135 -6.96 -9.40 -5.02
C SER A 135 -6.04 -10.25 -5.89
N TYR A 136 -6.51 -10.75 -7.05
CA TYR A 136 -5.66 -11.55 -7.93
C TYR A 136 -4.52 -10.75 -8.57
N LYS A 137 -4.78 -9.50 -8.97
CA LYS A 137 -3.74 -8.59 -9.46
C LYS A 137 -2.73 -8.31 -8.36
N GLN A 138 -3.21 -8.01 -7.15
CA GLN A 138 -2.37 -7.70 -5.99
C GLN A 138 -1.52 -8.90 -5.53
N ILE A 139 -2.09 -10.11 -5.54
CA ILE A 139 -1.37 -11.36 -5.25
C ILE A 139 -0.18 -11.54 -6.20
N LEU A 140 -0.40 -11.33 -7.51
CA LEU A 140 0.66 -11.42 -8.51
C LEU A 140 1.73 -10.35 -8.30
N LEU A 141 1.34 -9.09 -8.10
CA LEU A 141 2.27 -7.99 -7.85
C LEU A 141 3.13 -8.24 -6.61
N LEU A 142 2.54 -8.76 -5.53
CA LEU A 142 3.29 -9.11 -4.32
C LEU A 142 4.27 -10.25 -4.58
N ALA A 143 3.84 -11.32 -5.26
CA ALA A 143 4.70 -12.46 -5.54
C ALA A 143 5.86 -12.08 -6.50
N ASP A 144 5.59 -11.25 -7.50
CA ASP A 144 6.60 -10.70 -8.41
C ASP A 144 7.59 -9.81 -7.65
N ALA A 145 7.10 -8.90 -6.80
CA ALA A 145 7.95 -8.01 -6.00
C ALA A 145 8.87 -8.79 -5.04
N VAL A 146 8.39 -9.85 -4.41
CA VAL A 146 9.22 -10.71 -3.53
C VAL A 146 10.29 -11.45 -4.33
N ARG A 147 9.98 -11.89 -5.55
CA ARG A 147 10.94 -12.54 -6.44
C ARG A 147 12.02 -11.57 -6.92
N GLU A 148 11.68 -10.30 -7.10
CA GLU A 148 12.62 -9.24 -7.51
C GLU A 148 13.57 -8.82 -6.38
N LEU A 149 13.17 -9.01 -5.12
CA LEU A 149 14.09 -8.81 -4.01
C LEU A 149 15.26 -9.79 -4.09
N SER A 150 16.48 -9.26 -3.98
CA SER A 150 17.63 -10.13 -3.74
C SER A 150 17.56 -10.70 -2.33
N GLY A 151 17.87 -12.00 -2.19
CA GLY A 151 18.10 -12.59 -0.87
C GLY A 151 19.46 -12.21 -0.26
N GLN A 152 20.24 -11.38 -0.94
CA GLN A 152 21.52 -10.85 -0.47
C GLN A 152 21.57 -9.37 -0.82
N TRP A 153 21.61 -8.52 0.21
CA TRP A 153 21.76 -7.07 0.04
C TRP A 153 23.24 -6.72 -0.08
N SER A 154 23.55 -5.78 -0.98
CA SER A 154 24.91 -5.29 -1.21
C SER A 154 25.27 -4.18 -0.21
N GLU A 155 26.55 -3.82 -0.14
CA GLU A 155 26.98 -2.64 0.64
C GLU A 155 26.44 -1.33 0.07
N ASP A 156 26.09 -1.28 -1.22
CA ASP A 156 25.49 -0.12 -1.88
C ASP A 156 23.96 -0.19 -1.83
N LEU A 157 23.44 0.05 -0.63
CA LEU A 157 22.01 -0.03 -0.34
C LEU A 157 21.20 1.03 -1.11
N ASP A 158 21.72 2.24 -1.26
CA ASP A 158 21.05 3.34 -1.96
C ASP A 158 20.75 2.93 -3.41
N SER A 159 21.75 2.42 -4.15
CA SER A 159 21.55 1.95 -5.52
C SER A 159 20.53 0.83 -5.63
N MET A 160 20.49 -0.10 -4.68
CA MET A 160 19.51 -1.20 -4.68
C MET A 160 18.10 -0.69 -4.44
N VAL A 161 17.92 0.21 -3.48
CA VAL A 161 16.61 0.81 -3.19
C VAL A 161 16.13 1.61 -4.40
N GLN A 162 17.00 2.43 -4.99
CA GLN A 162 16.69 3.18 -6.22
C GLN A 162 16.27 2.23 -7.35
N GLN A 163 16.98 1.12 -7.55
CA GLN A 163 16.62 0.11 -8.55
C GLN A 163 15.24 -0.50 -8.29
N LEU A 164 14.92 -0.88 -7.05
CA LEU A 164 13.62 -1.47 -6.69
C LEU A 164 12.47 -0.46 -6.81
N LEU A 165 12.77 0.82 -6.63
CA LEU A 165 11.81 1.90 -6.83
C LEU A 165 11.77 2.39 -8.29
N ASP A 166 12.56 1.79 -9.20
CA ASP A 166 12.72 2.19 -10.59
C ASP A 166 13.10 3.68 -10.74
N MET A 167 14.02 4.14 -9.89
CA MET A 167 14.60 5.48 -9.96
C MET A 167 15.88 5.45 -10.80
N ASP A 168 15.94 6.28 -11.84
CA ASP A 168 17.18 6.47 -12.58
C ASP A 168 18.16 7.31 -11.74
N LYS A 169 19.26 6.68 -11.30
CA LYS A 169 20.31 7.31 -10.51
C LYS A 169 21.07 8.41 -11.27
N ASP A 170 21.02 8.39 -12.60
CA ASP A 170 21.71 9.35 -13.44
C ASP A 170 20.80 10.54 -13.80
N ASP A 171 19.51 10.50 -13.39
CA ASP A 171 18.56 11.57 -13.60
C ASP A 171 18.54 12.55 -12.41
N GLU A 172 19.24 13.67 -12.56
CA GLU A 172 19.29 14.76 -11.57
C GLU A 172 17.89 15.30 -11.21
N SER A 173 16.88 15.11 -12.06
CA SER A 173 15.50 15.53 -11.76
C SER A 173 14.86 14.72 -10.62
N PHE A 174 15.43 13.56 -10.27
CA PHE A 174 14.95 12.72 -9.17
C PHE A 174 15.72 12.93 -7.85
N GLU A 175 16.67 13.87 -7.75
CA GLU A 175 17.37 14.15 -6.49
C GLU A 175 16.40 14.50 -5.34
N ARG A 176 15.41 15.35 -5.62
CA ARG A 176 14.36 15.70 -4.66
C ARG A 176 13.54 14.49 -4.24
N CYS A 177 13.11 13.67 -5.22
CA CYS A 177 12.36 12.45 -4.95
C CYS A 177 13.15 11.49 -4.07
N TRP A 178 14.47 11.42 -4.27
CA TRP A 178 15.34 10.58 -3.46
C TRP A 178 15.46 11.08 -2.02
N GLN A 179 15.50 12.39 -1.81
CA GLN A 179 15.43 12.96 -0.46
C GLN A 179 14.09 12.63 0.22
N ASP A 180 12.96 12.75 -0.49
CA ASP A 180 11.64 12.37 0.04
C ASP A 180 11.59 10.89 0.46
N VAL A 181 12.24 9.99 -0.31
CA VAL A 181 12.38 8.56 0.05
C VAL A 181 13.18 8.39 1.34
N LYS A 182 14.31 9.10 1.48
CA LYS A 182 15.16 9.06 2.68
C LYS A 182 14.40 9.55 3.92
N ASP A 183 13.61 10.61 3.77
CA ASP A 183 12.81 11.18 4.85
C ASP A 183 11.71 10.22 5.31
N CYS A 184 11.25 9.33 4.43
CA CYS A 184 10.31 8.24 4.74
C CYS A 184 10.95 7.02 5.41
N ARG A 185 12.24 7.12 5.81
CA ARG A 185 12.95 6.16 6.66
C ARG A 185 12.88 4.71 6.17
N VAL A 186 13.44 4.47 4.98
CA VAL A 186 13.74 3.12 4.49
C VAL A 186 14.40 2.29 5.61
N PRO A 187 14.03 1.01 5.81
CA PRO A 187 14.52 0.20 6.94
C PRO A 187 15.97 -0.28 6.77
N VAL A 188 16.91 0.66 6.57
CA VAL A 188 18.29 0.41 6.13
C VAL A 188 19.10 -0.51 7.05
N GLU A 189 18.85 -0.46 8.35
CA GLU A 189 19.58 -1.28 9.34
C GLU A 189 19.27 -2.78 9.19
N GLU A 190 18.10 -3.10 8.64
CA GLU A 190 17.61 -4.47 8.47
C GLU A 190 17.88 -5.00 7.05
N LEU A 191 18.28 -4.14 6.13
CA LEU A 191 18.63 -4.47 4.74
C LEU A 191 20.15 -4.71 4.62
N THR A 192 20.70 -5.48 5.55
CA THR A 192 22.12 -5.87 5.55
C THR A 192 22.34 -7.18 4.80
N VAL A 193 23.61 -7.58 4.59
CA VAL A 193 23.99 -8.82 3.89
C VAL A 193 23.30 -10.06 4.48
N ASP A 194 23.07 -10.07 5.79
CA ASP A 194 22.40 -11.16 6.53
C ASP A 194 20.93 -10.85 6.85
N GLY A 195 20.42 -9.70 6.38
CA GLY A 195 19.11 -9.17 6.69
C GLY A 195 17.99 -9.67 5.78
N HIS A 196 16.75 -9.61 6.27
CA HIS A 196 15.57 -10.03 5.51
C HIS A 196 15.00 -8.88 4.67
N GLY A 197 15.26 -8.94 3.35
CA GLY A 197 14.74 -7.96 2.38
C GLY A 197 13.22 -7.79 2.37
N ILE A 198 12.47 -8.73 2.96
CA ILE A 198 11.01 -8.66 3.07
C ILE A 198 10.52 -7.41 3.82
N LEU A 199 11.36 -6.84 4.68
CA LEU A 199 11.04 -5.61 5.40
C LEU A 199 10.91 -4.40 4.46
N PHE A 200 11.58 -4.41 3.32
CA PHE A 200 11.39 -3.40 2.28
C PHE A 200 9.97 -3.45 1.69
N ILE A 201 9.47 -4.65 1.39
CA ILE A 201 8.10 -4.86 0.90
C ILE A 201 7.09 -4.41 1.96
N ARG A 202 7.32 -4.72 3.23
CA ARG A 202 6.45 -4.28 4.32
C ARG A 202 6.47 -2.77 4.51
N TRP A 203 7.63 -2.13 4.39
CA TRP A 203 7.72 -0.68 4.43
C TRP A 203 6.87 -0.06 3.31
N LEU A 204 6.99 -0.55 2.08
CA LEU A 204 6.16 -0.10 0.96
C LEU A 204 4.66 -0.34 1.22
N LEU A 205 4.27 -1.57 1.54
CA LEU A 205 2.86 -1.95 1.72
C LEU A 205 2.21 -1.32 2.95
N HIS A 206 2.94 -1.12 4.04
CA HIS A 206 2.36 -0.74 5.34
C HIS A 206 2.62 0.70 5.73
N GLN A 207 3.52 1.42 5.06
CA GLN A 207 3.92 2.78 5.45
C GLN A 207 4.04 3.77 4.28
N VAL A 208 4.19 3.30 3.04
CA VAL A 208 4.32 4.18 1.87
C VAL A 208 3.04 4.20 1.05
N LEU A 209 2.69 3.09 0.39
CA LEU A 209 1.60 3.04 -0.58
C LEU A 209 0.22 3.44 -0.01
N PRO A 210 -0.14 3.10 1.25
CA PRO A 210 -1.43 3.50 1.81
C PRO A 210 -1.54 4.98 2.19
N TYR A 211 -0.43 5.74 2.18
CA TYR A 211 -0.37 7.07 2.77
C TYR A 211 0.20 8.11 1.79
N PRO A 212 -0.13 9.41 1.95
CA PRO A 212 0.48 10.48 1.17
C PRO A 212 1.92 10.74 1.62
N SER A 213 2.84 9.93 1.11
CA SER A 213 4.27 9.94 1.45
C SER A 213 5.06 10.59 0.31
N PHE A 214 6.24 10.02 -0.05
CA PHE A 214 6.93 10.38 -1.29
C PHE A 214 6.17 9.91 -2.54
N LEU A 215 5.18 9.03 -2.39
CA LEU A 215 4.22 8.66 -3.42
C LEU A 215 2.83 9.19 -3.11
N TRP A 216 2.21 9.82 -4.10
CA TRP A 216 0.84 10.33 -4.02
C TRP A 216 -0.11 9.53 -4.89
N ALA A 217 -1.28 9.21 -4.35
CA ALA A 217 -2.42 8.75 -5.12
C ALA A 217 -3.05 9.88 -5.94
N GLU A 218 -3.93 9.50 -6.86
CA GLU A 218 -4.63 10.44 -7.75
C GLU A 218 -5.32 11.59 -7.00
N HIS A 219 -5.87 11.36 -5.81
CA HIS A 219 -6.54 12.38 -5.01
C HIS A 219 -5.60 13.53 -4.60
N TRP A 220 -4.38 13.22 -4.15
CA TRP A 220 -3.42 14.24 -3.75
C TRP A 220 -2.84 14.98 -4.96
N VAL A 221 -2.62 14.28 -6.08
CA VAL A 221 -2.23 14.93 -7.35
C VAL A 221 -3.32 15.88 -7.84
N ALA A 222 -4.58 15.45 -7.81
CA ALA A 222 -5.75 16.24 -8.18
C ALA A 222 -5.90 17.49 -7.28
N ALA A 223 -5.81 17.31 -5.95
CA ALA A 223 -5.81 18.40 -4.98
C ALA A 223 -4.69 19.41 -5.28
N ARG A 224 -3.47 18.91 -5.53
CA ARG A 224 -2.30 19.76 -5.78
C ARG A 224 -2.45 20.62 -7.03
N PHE A 225 -3.10 20.09 -8.07
CA PHE A 225 -3.38 20.80 -9.31
C PHE A 225 -4.68 21.61 -9.29
N GLY A 226 -5.50 21.48 -8.23
CA GLY A 226 -6.77 22.19 -8.12
C GLY A 226 -7.84 21.72 -9.12
N ILE A 227 -7.77 20.45 -9.54
CA ILE A 227 -8.70 19.83 -10.51
C ILE A 227 -9.34 18.58 -9.92
N THR A 228 -10.51 18.18 -10.41
CA THR A 228 -11.17 16.97 -9.92
C THR A 228 -10.40 15.70 -10.30
N VAL A 229 -10.53 14.63 -9.49
CA VAL A 229 -9.96 13.29 -9.80
C VAL A 229 -10.41 12.81 -11.18
N LYS A 230 -11.69 13.01 -11.51
CA LYS A 230 -12.24 12.67 -12.83
C LYS A 230 -11.57 13.41 -13.98
N ALA A 231 -11.23 14.69 -13.80
CA ALA A 231 -10.51 15.44 -14.82
C ALA A 231 -9.07 14.92 -14.97
N LEU A 232 -8.38 14.66 -13.87
CA LEU A 232 -7.04 14.04 -13.87
C LEU A 232 -7.06 12.69 -14.61
N GLY A 233 -8.01 11.80 -14.31
CA GLY A 233 -8.13 10.51 -14.97
C GLY A 233 -8.35 10.62 -16.49
N LYS A 234 -9.13 11.61 -16.96
CA LYS A 234 -9.28 11.88 -18.40
C LYS A 234 -7.97 12.32 -19.06
N VAL A 235 -7.19 13.16 -18.36
CA VAL A 235 -5.89 13.62 -18.85
C VAL A 235 -4.92 12.45 -18.97
N VAL A 236 -4.76 11.67 -17.89
CA VAL A 236 -3.80 10.55 -17.83
C VAL A 236 -4.10 9.48 -18.89
N ALA A 237 -5.38 9.21 -19.15
CA ALA A 237 -5.81 8.28 -20.20
C ALA A 237 -5.64 8.82 -21.64
N GLY A 238 -5.34 10.11 -21.79
CA GLY A 238 -5.16 10.79 -23.07
C GLY A 238 -3.75 10.68 -23.64
N ASN A 239 -3.45 11.54 -24.62
CA ASN A 239 -2.11 11.65 -25.25
C ASN A 239 -1.67 13.12 -25.40
N SER A 240 -2.21 14.00 -24.54
CA SER A 240 -1.84 15.42 -24.49
C SER A 240 -0.40 15.58 -23.97
N PRO A 241 0.24 16.73 -24.18
CA PRO A 241 1.50 17.07 -23.50
C PRO A 241 1.44 16.81 -21.99
N LEU A 242 0.38 17.27 -21.33
CA LEU A 242 0.19 17.04 -19.89
C LEU A 242 0.12 15.55 -19.55
N ALA A 243 -0.56 14.73 -20.36
CA ALA A 243 -0.62 13.28 -20.14
C ALA A 243 0.78 12.64 -20.19
N LYS A 244 1.63 13.07 -21.12
CA LYS A 244 3.00 12.57 -21.24
C LYS A 244 3.85 12.97 -20.05
N ASP A 245 3.77 14.22 -19.62
CA ASP A 245 4.48 14.71 -18.44
C ASP A 245 4.06 13.94 -17.18
N LEU A 246 2.75 13.73 -16.99
CA LEU A 246 2.24 12.99 -15.82
C LEU A 246 2.62 11.51 -15.85
N ASN A 247 2.64 10.89 -17.02
CA ASN A 247 3.06 9.50 -17.17
C ASN A 247 4.56 9.32 -16.94
N SER A 248 5.41 10.31 -17.24
CA SER A 248 6.85 10.23 -16.90
C SER A 248 7.14 10.43 -15.41
N MET A 249 6.19 10.98 -14.65
CA MET A 249 6.31 11.16 -13.19
C MET A 249 5.60 10.04 -12.39
N ARG A 250 5.02 9.07 -13.08
CA ARG A 250 4.32 7.94 -12.46
C ARG A 250 5.34 6.97 -11.86
N TYR A 251 5.01 6.40 -10.71
CA TYR A 251 5.80 5.36 -10.09
C TYR A 251 5.71 4.05 -10.88
N SER A 252 6.86 3.46 -11.21
CA SER A 252 7.00 2.23 -11.99
C SER A 252 7.85 1.14 -11.31
N GLY A 253 8.16 1.34 -10.02
CA GLY A 253 8.91 0.38 -9.22
C GLY A 253 8.10 -0.86 -8.82
N ILE A 254 8.68 -1.69 -7.97
CA ILE A 254 7.96 -2.86 -7.44
C ILE A 254 6.64 -2.45 -6.80
N LEU A 255 5.59 -3.24 -6.97
CA LEU A 255 4.24 -2.93 -6.46
C LEU A 255 3.61 -1.66 -7.07
N GLU A 256 4.07 -1.16 -8.22
CA GLU A 256 3.61 0.09 -8.89
C GLU A 256 2.10 0.32 -8.88
N ASP A 257 1.34 -0.77 -9.03
CA ASP A 257 -0.10 -0.76 -9.27
C ASP A 257 -0.89 -1.43 -8.12
N PHE A 258 -0.24 -1.71 -6.99
CA PHE A 258 -0.80 -2.54 -5.92
C PHE A 258 -1.99 -1.87 -5.22
N LEU A 259 -1.93 -0.55 -4.96
CA LEU A 259 -3.05 0.27 -4.45
C LEU A 259 -3.49 1.33 -5.46
N GLY A 260 -3.47 0.96 -6.75
CA GLY A 260 -3.72 1.86 -7.87
C GLY A 260 -2.53 2.76 -8.17
N ASP A 261 -2.72 3.65 -9.15
CA ASP A 261 -1.69 4.51 -9.68
C ASP A 261 -1.09 5.44 -8.60
N ARG A 262 0.23 5.67 -8.70
CA ARG A 262 0.98 6.53 -7.81
C ARG A 262 1.95 7.42 -8.58
N TRP A 263 2.18 8.63 -8.08
CA TRP A 263 3.11 9.59 -8.65
C TRP A 263 4.15 10.01 -7.63
N TRP A 264 5.36 10.30 -8.11
CA TRP A 264 6.42 10.88 -7.29
C TRP A 264 6.03 12.28 -6.84
N ARG A 265 5.87 12.48 -5.52
CA ARG A 265 5.50 13.76 -4.92
C ARG A 265 6.45 14.88 -5.34
N GLY A 266 7.76 14.66 -5.19
CA GLY A 266 8.80 15.62 -5.56
C GLY A 266 8.68 16.06 -7.03
N ALA A 267 8.49 15.10 -7.94
CA ALA A 267 8.35 15.38 -9.37
C ALA A 267 7.08 16.21 -9.68
N ILE A 268 5.93 15.87 -9.07
CA ILE A 268 4.69 16.63 -9.22
C ILE A 268 4.85 18.06 -8.70
N GLU A 269 5.51 18.24 -7.56
CA GLU A 269 5.77 19.55 -6.98
C GLU A 269 6.71 20.40 -7.84
N ASP A 270 7.80 19.81 -8.33
CA ASP A 270 8.76 20.51 -9.22
C ASP A 270 8.10 20.86 -10.55
N TYR A 271 7.29 19.97 -11.10
CA TYR A 271 6.52 20.23 -12.30
C TYR A 271 5.54 21.39 -12.11
N ALA A 272 4.75 21.38 -11.03
CA ALA A 272 3.84 22.47 -10.72
C ALA A 272 4.58 23.79 -10.51
N TRP A 273 5.72 23.76 -9.81
CA TRP A 273 6.57 24.93 -9.59
C TRP A 273 7.07 25.54 -10.90
N ASN A 274 7.66 24.70 -11.76
CA ASN A 274 8.25 25.13 -13.02
C ASN A 274 7.18 25.63 -14.01
N LEU A 275 6.00 25.01 -14.03
CA LEU A 275 4.92 25.37 -14.94
C LEU A 275 4.41 26.81 -14.73
N VAL A 276 4.47 27.32 -13.50
CA VAL A 276 4.02 28.69 -13.17
C VAL A 276 5.12 29.57 -12.59
N GLU A 277 6.39 29.23 -12.85
CA GLU A 277 7.57 30.01 -12.43
C GLU A 277 7.55 30.36 -10.92
N GLY A 278 7.15 29.39 -10.08
CA GLY A 278 7.09 29.52 -8.62
C GLY A 278 5.79 30.10 -8.05
N HIS A 279 4.84 30.54 -8.87
CA HIS A 279 3.56 31.09 -8.42
C HIS A 279 2.52 30.00 -8.11
N THR A 280 2.93 28.91 -7.45
CA THR A 280 2.11 27.71 -7.22
C THR A 280 0.87 27.95 -6.35
N ALA A 281 0.86 29.03 -5.56
CA ALA A 281 -0.31 29.46 -4.78
C ALA A 281 -1.41 30.08 -5.65
N ASP A 282 -1.09 30.55 -6.86
CA ASP A 282 -2.08 31.02 -7.83
C ASP A 282 -2.70 29.82 -8.56
N THR A 283 -3.70 29.22 -7.93
CA THR A 283 -4.42 28.05 -8.47
C THR A 283 -5.12 28.32 -9.80
N GLN A 284 -5.46 29.57 -10.11
CA GLN A 284 -6.05 29.91 -11.40
C GLN A 284 -4.98 29.83 -12.48
N LEU A 285 -3.84 30.49 -12.25
CA LEU A 285 -2.68 30.45 -13.15
C LEU A 285 -2.22 29.01 -13.39
N LEU A 286 -2.08 28.20 -12.33
CA LEU A 286 -1.70 26.80 -12.45
C LEU A 286 -2.71 26.00 -13.27
N ARG A 287 -4.01 26.14 -13.00
CA ARG A 287 -5.04 25.43 -13.75
C ARG A 287 -5.09 25.85 -15.22
N ASP A 288 -4.94 27.13 -15.52
CA ASP A 288 -4.95 27.62 -16.89
C ASP A 288 -3.76 27.06 -17.68
N ALA A 289 -2.56 27.03 -17.09
CA ALA A 289 -1.38 26.41 -17.68
C ALA A 289 -1.55 24.89 -17.88
N LEU A 290 -2.17 24.20 -16.91
CA LEU A 290 -2.50 22.78 -17.04
C LEU A 290 -3.52 22.53 -18.14
N ALA A 291 -4.57 23.34 -18.25
CA ALA A 291 -5.61 23.22 -19.27
C ALA A 291 -5.05 23.45 -20.68
N GLU A 292 -4.14 24.42 -20.83
CA GLU A 292 -3.41 24.66 -22.08
C GLU A 292 -2.61 23.41 -22.49
N ARG A 293 -1.83 22.83 -21.57
CA ARG A 293 -1.06 21.60 -21.84
C ARG A 293 -1.95 20.37 -22.04
N ALA A 294 -3.12 20.32 -21.42
CA ALA A 294 -4.08 19.24 -21.60
C ALA A 294 -4.79 19.34 -22.96
N GLY A 295 -4.90 20.54 -23.53
CA GLY A 295 -5.71 20.80 -24.71
C GLY A 295 -7.21 20.66 -24.46
N MET A 296 -7.64 20.78 -23.20
CA MET A 296 -9.03 20.67 -22.78
C MET A 296 -9.27 21.43 -21.47
N ASP A 297 -10.53 21.83 -21.25
CA ASP A 297 -10.93 22.41 -19.97
C ASP A 297 -10.85 21.36 -18.86
N LEU A 298 -10.30 21.77 -17.71
CA LEU A 298 -10.15 20.93 -16.53
C LEU A 298 -11.15 21.35 -15.47
N ASP A 299 -12.03 20.42 -15.07
CA ASP A 299 -13.04 20.64 -14.05
C ASP A 299 -12.34 21.00 -12.71
N PRO A 300 -12.55 22.21 -12.15
CA PRO A 300 -11.85 22.65 -10.96
C PRO A 300 -12.42 22.02 -9.68
N ILE A 301 -11.60 21.90 -8.65
CA ILE A 301 -12.09 21.69 -7.28
C ILE A 301 -12.74 22.99 -6.78
N GLY A 302 -13.90 22.89 -6.14
CA GLY A 302 -14.68 24.04 -5.68
C GLY A 302 -14.13 24.76 -4.44
N VAL A 303 -13.00 24.32 -3.90
CA VAL A 303 -12.37 24.84 -2.66
C VAL A 303 -10.88 25.05 -2.88
N ASN A 304 -10.32 26.10 -2.28
CA ASN A 304 -8.89 26.42 -2.32
C ASN A 304 -8.46 27.17 -1.05
N PRO A 305 -7.39 26.74 -0.33
CA PRO A 305 -6.67 25.47 -0.51
C PRO A 305 -7.60 24.27 -0.28
N ALA A 306 -7.35 23.20 -1.02
CA ALA A 306 -8.06 21.93 -0.91
C ALA A 306 -7.22 20.93 -0.12
N VAL A 307 -7.81 20.27 0.86
CA VAL A 307 -7.24 19.09 1.52
C VAL A 307 -8.00 17.83 1.08
N VAL A 308 -7.27 16.72 0.95
CA VAL A 308 -7.84 15.40 0.65
C VAL A 308 -8.38 14.81 1.94
N CYS A 309 -9.69 14.54 2.00
CA CYS A 309 -10.28 13.87 3.16
C CYS A 309 -10.14 12.35 3.06
N VAL A 310 -9.93 11.69 4.20
CA VAL A 310 -9.90 10.23 4.33
C VAL A 310 -11.15 9.69 5.02
N ASP A 311 -11.50 8.44 4.75
CA ASP A 311 -12.58 7.70 5.39
C ASP A 311 -12.16 7.02 6.70
N GLU A 312 -13.07 6.28 7.34
CA GLU A 312 -12.80 5.52 8.56
C GLU A 312 -11.80 4.37 8.38
N ASN A 313 -11.47 3.99 7.14
CA ASN A 313 -10.42 3.02 6.81
C ASN A 313 -9.13 3.71 6.36
N TRP A 314 -9.00 5.01 6.58
CA TRP A 314 -7.85 5.83 6.22
C TRP A 314 -7.56 5.84 4.72
N GLN A 315 -8.57 5.60 3.89
CA GLN A 315 -8.49 5.69 2.42
C GLN A 315 -8.91 7.08 1.96
N PRO A 316 -8.28 7.64 0.90
CA PRO A 316 -8.70 8.91 0.35
C PRO A 316 -10.13 8.82 -0.21
N THR A 317 -10.88 9.90 -0.03
CA THR A 317 -12.23 10.07 -0.58
C THR A 317 -12.23 11.10 -1.70
N ASP A 318 -13.26 11.09 -2.54
CA ASP A 318 -13.47 12.12 -3.57
C ASP A 318 -13.89 13.48 -2.98
N GLN A 319 -13.93 13.61 -1.64
CA GLN A 319 -14.27 14.84 -0.95
C GLN A 319 -13.03 15.69 -0.70
N PHE A 320 -13.04 16.88 -1.31
CA PHE A 320 -12.05 17.93 -1.09
C PHE A 320 -12.67 19.02 -0.23
N LEU A 321 -12.02 19.38 0.87
CA LEU A 321 -12.50 20.42 1.78
C LEU A 321 -11.47 21.54 1.92
N SER A 322 -11.95 22.70 2.35
CA SER A 322 -11.06 23.72 2.90
C SER A 322 -10.52 23.24 4.26
N PRO A 323 -9.29 23.61 4.64
CA PRO A 323 -8.80 23.42 6.02
C PRO A 323 -9.76 23.94 7.09
N MET A 324 -10.59 24.94 6.79
CA MET A 324 -11.60 25.48 7.72
C MET A 324 -12.81 24.55 7.92
N ALA A 325 -13.08 23.64 6.99
CA ALA A 325 -14.18 22.68 7.06
C ALA A 325 -13.70 21.24 7.41
N ALA A 326 -12.40 21.04 7.55
CA ALA A 326 -11.77 19.77 7.86
C ALA A 326 -10.90 19.85 9.11
N ILE A 327 -10.63 18.70 9.71
CA ILE A 327 -9.83 18.54 10.93
C ILE A 327 -8.72 17.55 10.67
N THR A 328 -7.57 17.81 11.29
CA THR A 328 -6.44 16.90 11.29
C THR A 328 -6.63 15.81 12.36
N LEU A 329 -6.37 14.56 11.97
CA LEU A 329 -6.32 13.42 12.88
C LEU A 329 -4.90 12.85 12.97
N HIS A 330 -4.61 12.23 14.11
CA HIS A 330 -3.39 11.46 14.38
C HIS A 330 -3.72 10.00 14.68
N PRO A 331 -4.08 9.19 13.68
CA PRO A 331 -4.26 7.75 13.88
C PRO A 331 -2.96 7.10 14.35
N ASP A 332 -3.02 6.17 15.30
CA ASP A 332 -1.85 5.51 15.90
C ASP A 332 -0.85 4.92 14.89
N HIS A 333 -1.36 4.48 13.73
CA HIS A 333 -0.58 3.85 12.68
C HIS A 333 -0.30 4.75 11.48
N TRP A 334 -0.67 6.04 11.54
CA TRP A 334 -0.33 7.00 10.51
C TRP A 334 1.16 7.34 10.57
N PRO A 335 1.93 7.15 9.48
CA PRO A 335 3.36 7.44 9.49
C PRO A 335 3.61 8.93 9.76
N PRO A 336 4.58 9.28 10.63
CA PRO A 336 4.86 10.67 11.00
C PRO A 336 5.46 11.50 9.85
N PHE A 337 5.92 10.85 8.79
CA PHE A 337 6.46 11.49 7.58
C PHE A 337 5.40 11.69 6.48
N ALA A 338 4.22 11.08 6.60
CA ALA A 338 3.15 11.27 5.64
C ALA A 338 2.45 12.61 5.90
N ASP A 339 1.84 13.18 4.86
CA ASP A 339 0.99 14.36 5.03
C ASP A 339 -0.16 14.04 6.00
N SER A 340 -0.68 15.07 6.69
CA SER A 340 -1.72 14.91 7.71
C SER A 340 -2.97 14.19 7.19
N ALA A 341 -3.57 13.35 8.03
CA ALA A 341 -4.89 12.77 7.78
C ALA A 341 -5.98 13.83 8.02
N TRP A 342 -6.74 14.19 7.00
CA TRP A 342 -7.84 15.14 7.12
C TRP A 342 -9.19 14.44 7.06
N MET A 343 -10.15 14.89 7.86
CA MET A 343 -11.54 14.43 7.78
C MET A 343 -12.50 15.61 7.98
N SER A 344 -13.74 15.49 7.50
CA SER A 344 -14.73 16.55 7.70
C SER A 344 -15.06 16.73 9.18
N ILE A 345 -15.29 17.98 9.61
CA ILE A 345 -15.74 18.29 10.99
C ILE A 345 -17.03 17.53 11.31
N GLU A 346 -17.95 17.45 10.35
CA GLU A 346 -19.24 16.78 10.52
C GLU A 346 -19.08 15.29 10.78
N THR A 347 -18.22 14.60 10.02
CA THR A 347 -17.93 13.17 10.24
C THR A 347 -17.39 12.93 11.64
N VAL A 348 -16.41 13.73 12.07
CA VAL A 348 -15.80 13.58 13.39
C VAL A 348 -16.81 13.86 14.50
N ARG A 349 -17.67 14.87 14.36
CA ARG A 349 -18.74 15.15 15.34
C ARG A 349 -19.75 14.01 15.46
N ASN A 350 -20.03 13.33 14.35
CA ASN A 350 -21.01 12.24 14.30
C ASN A 350 -20.44 10.87 14.74
N ASP A 351 -19.11 10.75 14.91
CA ASP A 351 -18.47 9.53 15.38
C ASP A 351 -17.52 9.79 16.56
N ALA A 352 -18.03 9.50 17.76
CA ALA A 352 -17.28 9.65 19.00
C ALA A 352 -16.00 8.79 19.07
N ALA A 353 -15.87 7.73 18.24
CA ALA A 353 -14.67 6.92 18.19
C ALA A 353 -13.47 7.67 17.57
N LEU A 354 -13.72 8.73 16.81
CA LEU A 354 -12.69 9.54 16.17
C LEU A 354 -12.15 10.66 17.06
N TRP A 355 -12.89 11.06 18.11
CA TRP A 355 -12.50 12.18 18.97
C TRP A 355 -11.12 12.02 19.63
N PRO A 356 -10.73 10.82 20.11
CA PRO A 356 -9.39 10.63 20.68
C PRO A 356 -8.24 10.84 19.69
N LEU A 357 -8.54 10.82 18.38
CA LEU A 357 -7.56 10.97 17.31
C LEU A 357 -7.44 12.41 16.83
N VAL A 358 -8.30 13.33 17.25
CA VAL A 358 -8.29 14.72 16.79
C VAL A 358 -7.04 15.43 17.29
N ASP A 359 -6.38 16.17 16.39
CA ASP A 359 -5.25 17.03 16.76
C ASP A 359 -5.63 17.96 17.91
N PRO A 360 -4.81 18.07 18.98
CA PRO A 360 -5.07 18.97 20.10
C PRO A 360 -5.39 20.42 19.69
N LEU A 361 -4.82 20.90 18.58
CA LEU A 361 -5.08 22.24 18.05
C LEU A 361 -6.48 22.37 17.41
N ASP A 362 -7.08 21.27 16.97
CA ASP A 362 -8.40 21.23 16.33
C ASP A 362 -9.55 20.84 17.28
N GLN A 363 -9.28 20.40 18.51
CA GLN A 363 -10.30 19.91 19.45
C GLN A 363 -11.46 20.90 19.70
N HIS A 364 -11.15 22.19 19.82
CA HIS A 364 -12.14 23.25 20.00
C HIS A 364 -13.15 23.37 18.84
N ARG A 365 -12.88 22.75 17.69
CA ARG A 365 -13.73 22.79 16.49
C ARG A 365 -14.75 21.64 16.47
N VAL A 366 -14.53 20.58 17.25
CA VAL A 366 -15.45 19.42 17.34
C VAL A 366 -16.36 19.48 18.55
N GLU A 367 -15.97 20.19 19.60
CA GLU A 367 -16.83 20.44 20.75
C GLU A 367 -18.13 21.13 20.30
N SER A 368 -19.27 20.55 20.66
CA SER A 368 -20.57 21.16 20.41
C SER A 368 -20.79 22.32 21.37
N ASP A 369 -21.23 23.48 20.87
CA ASP A 369 -21.70 24.64 21.66
C ASP A 369 -23.02 24.34 22.44
N GLU A 370 -23.21 23.13 22.96
CA GLU A 370 -24.32 22.80 23.85
C GLU A 370 -23.87 22.95 25.32
N GLU A 371 -23.90 24.20 25.80
CA GLU A 371 -24.20 24.54 27.20
C GLU A 371 -25.71 24.77 27.39
#